data_AF-A0A7K2NP44-F1
#
_entry.id   AF-A0A7K2NP44-F1
#
_cell.length_a   1.000
_cell.length_b   1.000
_cell.length_c   1.000
_cell.angle_alpha   90.00
_cell.angle_beta   90.00
_cell.angle_gamma   90.00
#
_symmetry.space_group_name_H-M   'P 1'
#
loop_
_entity.id
_entity.type
_entity.pdbx_description
1 polymer ?
#
loop_
_entity_poly.entity_id
_entity_poly.type
_entity_poly.pdbx_seq_one_letter_code
_entity_poly.pdbx_strand_id
1 'polypeptide(L)'
;RRSPLHSPAQVADLARAVTRRPGFEVVGIMAYEGHVAGVGDAVAGHPFRSRAVRLMQAAARRELAERRAAVVRAVRAVVPGLEFVNGGGTGSVQHTAAEDAVTEIAAGS
;
A
#
# COMPACT_ATOMS: atom_id res chain seq x y z
N ARG A 1 4.61 -10.15 11.36
CA ARG A 1 3.81 -9.35 12.34
C ARG A 1 3.11 -8.24 11.57
N ARG A 2 1.80 -8.01 11.77
CA ARG A 2 1.09 -6.91 11.09
C ARG A 2 1.35 -5.57 11.80
N SER A 3 1.24 -4.47 11.08
CA SER A 3 1.34 -3.12 11.65
C SER A 3 0.22 -2.90 12.69
N PRO A 4 0.51 -2.26 13.84
CA PRO A 4 -0.50 -1.85 14.81
C PRO A 4 -1.22 -0.55 14.42
N LEU A 5 -0.84 0.08 13.29
CA LEU A 5 -1.48 1.28 12.78
C LEU A 5 -2.65 0.88 11.87
N HIS A 6 -3.85 1.36 12.18
CA HIS A 6 -5.10 0.96 11.55
C HIS A 6 -5.84 2.13 10.89
N SER A 7 -5.37 3.37 11.03
CA SER A 7 -5.97 4.54 10.38
C SER A 7 -4.93 5.55 9.87
N PRO A 8 -5.26 6.36 8.83
CA PRO A 8 -4.39 7.44 8.37
C PRO A 8 -3.98 8.42 9.47
N ALA A 9 -4.88 8.72 10.41
CA ALA A 9 -4.61 9.59 11.55
C ALA A 9 -3.52 9.02 12.45
N GLN A 10 -3.58 7.71 12.77
CA GLN A 10 -2.54 7.05 13.58
C GLN A 10 -1.17 7.08 12.90
N VAL A 11 -1.11 6.94 11.57
CA VAL A 11 0.15 7.04 10.83
C VAL A 11 0.70 8.47 10.87
N ALA A 12 -0.16 9.48 10.69
CA ALA A 12 0.23 10.88 10.79
C ALA A 12 0.71 11.26 12.21
N ASP A 13 0.08 10.71 13.25
CA ASP A 13 0.49 10.91 14.64
C ASP A 13 1.86 10.30 14.92
N LEU A 14 2.12 9.08 14.39
CA LEU A 14 3.44 8.48 14.47
C LEU A 14 4.49 9.31 13.73
N ALA A 15 4.20 9.74 12.49
CA ALA A 15 5.10 10.60 11.73
C ALA A 15 5.44 11.87 12.51
N ARG A 16 4.43 12.52 13.11
CA ARG A 16 4.61 13.71 13.97
C ARG A 16 5.49 13.44 15.18
N ALA A 17 5.33 12.27 15.81
CA ALA A 17 6.15 11.87 16.95
C ALA A 17 7.61 11.66 16.56
N VAL A 18 7.87 11.05 15.40
CA VAL A 18 9.23 10.84 14.87
C VAL A 18 9.88 12.17 14.50
N THR A 19 9.18 13.05 13.77
CA THR A 19 9.72 14.38 13.37
C THR A 19 10.06 15.27 14.57
N ARG A 20 9.41 15.08 15.73
CA ARG A 20 9.74 15.83 16.96
C ARG A 20 10.94 15.26 17.71
N ARG A 21 11.46 14.09 17.32
CA ARG A 21 12.57 13.43 18.00
C ARG A 21 13.90 13.82 17.33
N PRO A 22 14.82 14.49 18.04
CA PRO A 22 16.12 14.85 17.48
C PRO A 22 16.88 13.61 16.97
N GLY A 23 17.50 13.74 15.79
CA GLY A 23 18.27 12.67 15.15
C GLY A 23 17.46 11.68 14.32
N PHE A 24 16.17 11.93 14.10
CA PHE A 24 15.32 11.10 13.25
C PHE A 24 14.66 11.94 12.15
N GLU A 25 14.47 11.31 11.00
CA GLU A 25 13.79 11.89 9.85
C GLU A 25 12.81 10.89 9.25
N VAL A 26 11.63 11.38 8.84
CA VAL A 26 10.63 10.57 8.15
C VAL A 26 10.81 10.80 6.65
N VAL A 27 11.53 9.90 5.99
CA VAL A 27 11.81 10.01 4.54
C VAL A 27 10.79 9.27 3.67
N GLY A 28 10.07 8.29 4.24
CA GLY A 28 9.15 7.50 3.43
C GLY A 28 8.15 6.63 4.19
N ILE A 29 7.23 6.04 3.43
CA ILE A 29 6.22 5.08 3.90
C ILE A 29 6.39 3.77 3.15
N MET A 30 6.35 2.66 3.87
CA MET A 30 6.30 1.32 3.28
C MET A 30 4.90 0.72 3.42
N ALA A 31 4.27 0.36 2.30
CA ALA A 31 3.00 -0.33 2.26
C ALA A 31 3.19 -1.76 1.73
N TYR A 32 3.13 -2.77 2.61
CA TYR A 32 3.21 -4.17 2.21
C TYR A 32 1.81 -4.78 1.98
N GLU A 33 1.57 -5.31 0.78
CA GLU A 33 0.26 -5.75 0.30
C GLU A 33 0.08 -7.28 0.24
N GLY A 34 0.74 -8.03 1.15
CA GLY A 34 0.78 -9.50 1.10
C GLY A 34 -0.57 -10.23 1.09
N HIS A 35 -1.70 -9.56 1.35
CA HIS A 35 -3.04 -10.15 1.26
C HIS A 35 -3.55 -10.34 -0.17
N VAL A 36 -3.08 -9.57 -1.15
CA VAL A 36 -3.52 -9.70 -2.56
C VAL A 36 -2.64 -10.70 -3.31
N ALA A 37 -1.36 -10.84 -2.93
CA ALA A 37 -0.38 -11.69 -3.61
C ALA A 37 -0.59 -13.20 -3.42
N GLY A 38 -1.29 -13.64 -2.37
CA GLY A 38 -1.44 -15.06 -2.03
C GLY A 38 -2.65 -15.78 -2.65
N VAL A 39 -3.54 -15.07 -3.36
CA VAL A 39 -4.74 -15.68 -3.95
C VAL A 39 -4.48 -15.95 -5.43
N GLY A 40 -4.21 -17.22 -5.79
CA GLY A 40 -4.09 -17.64 -7.18
C GLY A 40 -5.38 -17.32 -7.96
N ASP A 41 -5.25 -16.58 -9.06
CA ASP A 41 -6.36 -16.08 -9.89
C ASP A 41 -6.72 -17.01 -11.06
N ALA A 42 -5.97 -18.10 -11.23
CA ALA A 42 -6.20 -19.15 -12.21
C ALA A 42 -6.35 -20.51 -11.53
N VAL A 43 -7.60 -20.90 -11.23
CA VAL A 43 -7.90 -22.28 -10.84
C VAL A 43 -8.16 -23.08 -12.12
N ALA A 44 -7.27 -24.00 -12.47
CA ALA A 44 -7.44 -24.89 -13.61
C ALA A 44 -8.78 -25.66 -13.49
N GLY A 45 -9.57 -25.68 -14.57
CA GLY A 45 -10.88 -26.35 -14.61
C GLY A 45 -12.08 -25.56 -14.07
N HIS A 46 -11.91 -24.33 -13.54
CA HIS A 46 -13.01 -23.57 -12.93
C HIS A 46 -13.12 -22.11 -13.42
N PRO A 47 -13.58 -21.85 -14.66
CA PRO A 47 -13.56 -20.52 -15.27
C PRO A 47 -14.43 -19.48 -14.54
N PHE A 48 -15.59 -19.87 -14.01
CA PHE A 48 -16.45 -18.98 -13.23
C PHE A 48 -15.81 -18.55 -11.91
N ARG A 49 -15.13 -19.48 -11.22
CA ARG A 49 -14.40 -19.21 -9.98
C ARG A 49 -13.24 -18.25 -10.22
N SER A 50 -12.47 -18.46 -11.29
CA SER A 50 -11.39 -17.56 -11.70
C SER A 50 -11.89 -16.15 -12.01
N ARG A 51 -13.06 -16.00 -12.65
CA ARG A 51 -13.68 -14.68 -12.89
C ARG A 51 -14.11 -13.99 -11.60
N ALA A 52 -14.72 -14.72 -10.66
CA ALA A 52 -15.10 -14.17 -9.37
C ALA A 52 -13.88 -13.70 -8.55
N VAL A 53 -12.80 -14.50 -8.53
CA VAL A 53 -11.54 -14.14 -7.86
C VAL A 53 -10.93 -12.88 -8.46
N ARG A 54 -10.91 -12.74 -9.79
CA ARG A 54 -10.41 -11.54 -10.46
C ARG A 54 -11.21 -10.27 -10.11
N LEU A 55 -12.53 -10.36 -10.03
CA LEU A 55 -13.37 -9.23 -9.62
C LEU A 55 -13.12 -8.82 -8.17
N MET A 56 -13.02 -9.80 -7.27
CA MET A 56 -12.67 -9.56 -5.87
C MET A 56 -11.28 -8.90 -5.76
N GLN A 57 -10.28 -9.38 -6.50
CA GLN A 57 -8.95 -8.78 -6.54
C GLN A 57 -8.98 -7.35 -7.08
N ALA A 58 -9.74 -7.07 -8.14
CA ALA A 58 -9.87 -5.72 -8.68
C ALA A 58 -10.49 -4.76 -7.67
N ALA A 59 -11.55 -5.18 -6.95
CA ALA A 59 -12.16 -4.39 -5.89
C ALA A 59 -11.18 -4.15 -4.73
N ALA A 60 -10.48 -5.20 -4.27
CA ALA A 60 -9.50 -5.11 -3.20
C ALA A 60 -8.34 -4.17 -3.56
N ARG A 61 -7.83 -4.21 -4.80
CA ARG A 61 -6.78 -3.30 -5.30
C ARG A 61 -7.24 -1.84 -5.26
N ARG A 62 -8.46 -1.56 -5.72
CA ARG A 62 -9.01 -0.20 -5.70
C ARG A 62 -9.15 0.34 -4.28
N GLU A 63 -9.70 -0.45 -3.37
CA GLU A 63 -9.82 -0.08 -1.96
C GLU A 63 -8.44 0.19 -1.34
N LEU A 64 -7.45 -0.61 -1.70
CA LEU A 64 -6.09 -0.49 -1.19
C LEU A 64 -5.39 0.78 -1.70
N ALA A 65 -5.59 1.13 -2.97
CA ALA A 65 -5.12 2.37 -3.56
C ALA A 65 -5.75 3.60 -2.87
N GLU A 66 -7.08 3.58 -2.64
CA GLU A 66 -7.80 4.66 -1.95
C GLU A 66 -7.30 4.84 -0.51
N ARG A 67 -7.09 3.73 0.22
CA ARG A 67 -6.54 3.75 1.59
C ARG A 67 -5.11 4.27 1.63
N ARG A 68 -4.24 3.82 0.73
CA ARG A 68 -2.86 4.31 0.64
C ARG A 68 -2.82 5.79 0.32
N ALA A 69 -3.59 6.25 -0.64
CA ALA A 69 -3.70 7.68 -0.95
C ALA A 69 -4.13 8.49 0.28
N ALA A 70 -5.08 7.99 1.09
CA ALA A 70 -5.49 8.64 2.33
C ALA A 70 -4.35 8.69 3.37
N VAL A 71 -3.59 7.61 3.54
CA VAL A 71 -2.42 7.57 4.43
C VAL A 71 -1.34 8.55 3.97
N VAL A 72 -0.98 8.53 2.68
CA VAL A 72 0.05 9.41 2.11
C VAL A 72 -0.34 10.87 2.26
N ARG A 73 -1.59 11.23 1.99
CA ARG A 73 -2.09 12.61 2.22
C ARG A 73 -1.97 13.01 3.70
N ALA A 74 -2.37 12.14 4.62
CA ALA A 74 -2.32 12.43 6.06
C ALA A 74 -0.87 12.62 6.55
N VAL A 75 0.06 11.80 6.07
CA VAL A 75 1.49 11.94 6.43
C VAL A 75 2.10 13.17 5.78
N ARG A 76 1.83 13.46 4.50
CA ARG A 76 2.36 14.65 3.80
C ARG A 76 1.89 15.96 4.44
N ALA A 77 0.72 15.97 5.09
CA ALA A 77 0.27 17.13 5.86
C ALA A 77 1.16 17.44 7.07
N VAL A 78 1.90 16.44 7.59
CA VAL A 78 2.85 16.58 8.70
C VAL A 78 4.30 16.65 8.21
N VAL A 79 4.61 15.91 7.13
CA VAL A 79 5.94 15.76 6.54
C VAL A 79 5.85 16.06 5.04
N PRO A 80 5.85 17.34 4.62
CA PRO A 80 5.67 17.71 3.21
C PRO A 80 6.76 17.18 2.29
N GLY A 81 7.98 17.00 2.81
CA GLY A 81 9.15 16.50 2.09
C GLY A 81 9.26 14.97 2.02
N LEU A 82 8.16 14.23 2.17
CA LEU A 82 8.18 12.77 2.09
C LEU A 82 8.68 12.31 0.70
N GLU A 83 9.87 11.71 0.66
CA GLU A 83 10.58 11.36 -0.57
C GLU A 83 10.02 10.11 -1.23
N PHE A 84 9.72 9.07 -0.44
CA PHE A 84 9.35 7.76 -0.98
C PHE A 84 8.05 7.21 -0.39
N VAL A 85 7.23 6.61 -1.26
CA VAL A 85 6.10 5.77 -0.90
C VAL A 85 6.26 4.45 -1.64
N ASN A 86 6.58 3.40 -0.90
CA ASN A 86 6.72 2.06 -1.43
C ASN A 86 5.37 1.31 -1.40
N GLY A 87 5.10 0.54 -2.44
CA GLY A 87 3.93 -0.34 -2.51
C GLY A 87 4.11 -1.54 -3.44
N GLY A 88 3.05 -2.33 -3.56
CA GLY A 88 2.94 -3.38 -4.57
C GLY A 88 3.76 -4.66 -4.32
N GLY A 89 3.81 -5.48 -5.36
CA GLY A 89 4.53 -6.75 -5.44
C GLY A 89 4.40 -7.33 -6.86
N THR A 90 5.01 -8.48 -7.13
CA THR A 90 5.06 -9.08 -8.49
C THR A 90 3.69 -9.21 -9.15
N GLY A 91 2.64 -9.56 -8.39
CA GLY A 91 1.26 -9.69 -8.88
C GLY A 91 0.45 -8.40 -8.95
N SER A 92 1.00 -7.26 -8.53
CA SER A 92 0.30 -5.96 -8.51
C SER A 92 1.09 -4.82 -9.18
N VAL A 93 2.24 -5.09 -9.81
CA VAL A 93 3.10 -4.08 -10.45
C VAL A 93 2.31 -3.13 -11.35
N GLN A 94 1.57 -3.65 -12.32
CA GLN A 94 0.85 -2.81 -13.30
C GLN A 94 -0.18 -1.88 -12.65
N HIS A 95 -0.81 -2.33 -11.56
CA HIS A 95 -1.87 -1.56 -10.89
C HIS A 95 -1.26 -0.54 -9.92
N THR A 96 -0.22 -0.95 -9.19
CA THR A 96 0.51 -0.11 -8.24
C THR A 96 1.22 1.03 -8.98
N ALA A 97 1.76 0.76 -10.18
CA ALA A 97 2.39 1.76 -11.04
C ALA A 97 1.43 2.86 -11.50
N ALA A 98 0.12 2.60 -11.51
CA ALA A 98 -0.89 3.58 -11.90
C ALA A 98 -1.34 4.49 -10.74
N GLU A 99 -0.78 4.30 -9.54
CA GLU A 99 -1.16 5.08 -8.36
C GLU A 99 -0.25 6.29 -8.17
N ASP A 100 -0.80 7.49 -8.28
CA ASP A 100 -0.06 8.76 -8.08
C ASP A 100 0.64 8.86 -6.71
N ALA A 101 0.16 8.12 -5.72
CA ALA A 101 0.68 8.13 -4.37
C ALA A 101 1.97 7.30 -4.22
N VAL A 102 2.28 6.39 -5.14
CA VAL A 102 3.42 5.46 -5.06
C VAL A 102 4.60 6.00 -5.85
N THR A 103 5.80 5.92 -5.25
CA THR A 103 7.06 6.30 -5.90
C THR A 103 7.97 5.11 -6.16
N GLU A 104 7.73 3.97 -5.51
CA GLU A 104 8.55 2.77 -5.62
C GLU A 104 7.69 1.50 -5.56
N ILE A 105 8.02 0.50 -6.39
CA ILE A 105 7.35 -0.80 -6.40
C ILE A 105 8.30 -1.88 -5.89
N ALA A 106 7.93 -2.56 -4.79
CA ALA A 106 8.70 -3.66 -4.22
C ALA A 106 8.33 -5.02 -4.87
N ALA A 107 8.73 -5.23 -6.13
CA ALA A 107 8.59 -6.54 -6.77
C ALA A 107 9.73 -7.50 -6.38
N GLY A 108 9.38 -8.75 -6.06
CA GLY A 108 10.32 -9.81 -5.67
C GLY A 108 9.63 -11.16 -5.58
N SER A 109 10.38 -12.26 -5.79
CA SER A 109 9.89 -13.66 -5.78
C SER A 109 10.56 -14.49 -4.71
#